data_AF-A0A7J2HHA7-F1
#
_entry.id   AF-A0A7J2HHA7-F1
#
_cell.length_a   1.000
_cell.length_b   1.000
_cell.length_c   1.000
_cell.angle_alpha   90.00
_cell.angle_beta   90.00
_cell.angle_gamma   90.00
#
_symmetry.space_group_name_H-M   'P 1'
#
loop_
_entity.id
_entity.type
_entity.pdbx_description
1 polymer ?
#
loop_
_entity_poly.entity_id
_entity_poly.type
_entity_poly.pdbx_seq_one_letter_code
_entity_poly.pdbx_strand_id
1 'polypeptide(L)' 'MKLSEEKAGMVYRTVREVRGPLLFVEGVRGARYNEVVEVKLADGSEIIGTVLDVYEDRAVIQVFGHTEG' A
#
# COMPACT_ATOMS: atom_id res chain seq x y z
N MET A 1 -13.27 12.41 -21.75
CA MET A 1 -12.19 11.45 -21.45
C MET A 1 -11.32 12.07 -20.39
N LYS A 2 -11.45 11.62 -19.14
CA LYS A 2 -10.63 12.10 -18.03
C LYS A 2 -9.23 11.53 -18.28
N LEU A 3 -8.21 12.38 -18.42
CA LEU A 3 -6.83 11.92 -18.47
C LEU A 3 -6.61 11.08 -17.21
N SER A 4 -6.32 9.79 -17.38
CA SER A 4 -5.74 9.01 -16.30
C SER A 4 -4.38 9.65 -16.00
N GLU A 5 -4.24 10.30 -14.86
CA GLU A 5 -2.93 10.67 -14.33
C GLU A 5 -2.08 9.39 -14.32
N GLU A 6 -1.01 9.35 -15.11
CA GLU A 6 -0.01 8.29 -15.01
C GLU A 6 0.64 8.42 -13.63
N LYS A 7 0.14 7.65 -12.67
CA LYS A 7 0.74 7.59 -11.34
C LYS A 7 2.10 6.91 -11.47
N ALA A 8 3.16 7.66 -11.22
CA ALA A 8 4.52 7.13 -11.17
C ALA A 8 4.72 6.30 -9.90
N GLY A 9 5.30 5.11 -10.02
CA GLY A 9 5.58 4.24 -8.88
C GLY A 9 5.64 2.76 -9.24
N MET A 10 6.08 1.94 -8.29
CA MET A 10 6.06 0.48 -8.40
C MET A 10 4.74 -0.06 -7.85
N VAL A 11 4.03 -0.86 -8.64
CA VAL A 11 2.76 -1.47 -8.21
C VAL A 11 3.00 -2.91 -7.76
N TYR A 12 2.59 -3.21 -6.54
CA TYR A 12 2.70 -4.54 -5.95
C TYR A 12 1.31 -5.14 -5.76
N ARG A 13 1.14 -6.40 -6.19
CA ARG A 13 -0.09 -7.22 -5.97
C ARG A 13 0.21 -8.44 -5.09
N THR A 14 1.15 -8.26 -4.17
CA THR A 14 1.79 -9.29 -3.35
C THR A 14 1.49 -9.10 -1.86
N VAL A 15 0.30 -8.57 -1.54
CA VAL A 15 -0.21 -8.53 -0.17
C VAL A 15 -0.39 -9.97 0.30
N ARG A 16 0.28 -10.34 1.39
CA ARG A 16 0.21 -11.69 1.98
C ARG A 16 -0.75 -11.78 3.14
N GLU A 17 -0.83 -10.72 3.92
CA GLU A 17 -1.61 -10.70 5.15
C GLU A 17 -2.15 -9.31 5.42
N VAL A 18 -3.32 -9.28 6.06
CA VAL A 18 -3.97 -8.07 6.58
C VAL A 18 -4.27 -8.29 8.06
N ARG A 19 -3.78 -7.41 8.93
CA ARG A 19 -4.06 -7.42 10.38
C ARG A 19 -4.54 -6.05 10.82
N GLY A 20 -5.86 -5.89 10.96
CA GLY A 20 -6.44 -4.58 11.26
C GLY A 20 -6.01 -3.55 10.20
N PRO A 21 -5.37 -2.43 10.58
CA PRO A 21 -4.92 -1.41 9.64
C PRO A 21 -3.56 -1.75 8.98
N LEU A 22 -2.97 -2.91 9.24
CA LEU A 22 -1.66 -3.30 8.74
C LEU A 22 -1.75 -4.23 7.54
N LEU A 23 -1.02 -3.90 6.47
CA LEU A 23 -0.82 -4.74 5.29
C LEU A 23 0.63 -5.23 5.25
N PHE A 24 0.81 -6.52 4.97
CA PHE A 24 2.13 -7.14 4.81
C PHE A 24 2.33 -7.47 3.33
N VAL A 25 3.35 -6.87 2.71
CA VAL A 25 3.62 -6.97 1.27
C VAL A 25 5.02 -7.54 1.04
N GLU A 26 5.15 -8.47 0.09
CA GLU A 26 6.43 -9.10 -0.31
C GLU A 26 6.92 -8.63 -1.69
N GLY A 27 8.19 -8.87 -1.99
CA GLY A 27 8.82 -8.50 -3.25
C GLY A 27 8.99 -7.00 -3.44
N VAL A 28 8.85 -6.20 -2.38
CA VAL A 28 8.95 -4.75 -2.40
C VAL A 28 10.41 -4.34 -2.60
N ARG A 29 10.64 -3.42 -3.51
CA ARG A 29 11.97 -2.87 -3.82
C ARG A 29 11.97 -1.36 -3.66
N GLY A 30 12.93 -0.86 -2.90
CA GLY A 30 13.20 0.57 -2.77
C GLY A 30 12.22 1.34 -1.89
N ALA A 31 11.24 0.68 -1.26
CA ALA A 31 10.36 1.32 -0.29
C ALA A 31 11.15 1.80 0.93
N ARG A 32 10.74 2.92 1.50
CA ARG A 32 11.40 3.54 2.66
C ARG A 32 10.42 3.71 3.80
N TYR A 33 10.95 3.68 5.02
CA TYR A 33 10.20 4.08 6.21
C TYR A 33 9.55 5.47 6.01
N ASN A 34 8.30 5.61 6.45
CA ASN A 34 7.44 6.78 6.27
C ASN A 34 7.13 7.18 4.82
N GLU A 35 7.42 6.33 3.84
CA GLU A 35 6.97 6.55 2.46
C GLU A 35 5.44 6.47 2.38
N VAL A 36 4.84 7.44 1.70
CA VAL A 36 3.39 7.46 1.44
C VAL A 36 3.10 6.53 0.29
N VAL A 37 2.10 5.68 0.49
CA VAL A 37 1.65 4.71 -0.51
C VAL A 37 0.16 4.85 -0.74
N GLU A 38 -0.27 4.41 -1.92
CA GLU A 38 -1.67 4.31 -2.27
C GLU A 38 -2.05 2.84 -2.42
N VAL A 39 -3.19 2.47 -1.86
CA VAL A 39 -3.71 1.10 -1.91
C VAL A 39 -5.04 1.13 -2.65
N LYS A 40 -5.09 0.42 -3.78
CA LYS A 40 -6.31 0.23 -4.55
C LYS A 40 -7.05 -1.01 -4.09
N LEU A 41 -8.29 -0.84 -3.66
CA LEU A 41 -9.18 -1.91 -3.23
C LEU A 41 -9.90 -2.58 -4.41
N ALA A 42 -10.51 -3.73 -4.15
CA ALA A 42 -11.18 -4.53 -5.18
C ALA A 42 -12.40 -3.83 -5.82
N ASP A 43 -13.07 -2.96 -5.05
CA ASP A 43 -14.18 -2.12 -5.52
C ASP A 43 -13.72 -0.91 -6.35
N GLY A 44 -12.40 -0.72 -6.48
CA GLY A 44 -11.77 0.37 -7.22
C GLY A 44 -11.56 1.64 -6.39
N SER A 45 -11.95 1.66 -5.12
CA SER A 45 -11.62 2.75 -4.20
C SER A 45 -10.12 2.77 -3.87
N GLU A 46 -9.60 3.94 -3.51
CA GLU A 46 -8.20 4.16 -3.19
C GLU A 46 -8.10 4.68 -1.75
N ILE A 47 -7.23 4.07 -0.95
CA ILE A 47 -6.90 4.53 0.40
C ILE A 47 -5.41 4.86 0.49
N ILE A 48 -5.06 5.77 1.39
CA ILE A 48 -3.67 6.18 1.60
C ILE A 48 -3.09 5.37 2.76
N GLY A 49 -1.82 5.02 2.69
CA GLY A 49 -1.07 4.44 3.80
C GLY A 49 0.34 5.00 3.91
N THR A 50 1.05 4.52 4.92
CA THR A 50 2.47 4.79 5.13
C THR A 50 3.23 3.50 5.41
N VAL A 51 4.45 3.41 4.90
CA VAL A 51 5.36 2.32 5.21
C VAL A 51 5.86 2.47 6.65
N LEU A 52 5.47 1.54 7.52
CA LEU A 52 5.89 1.50 8.92
C LEU A 52 7.21 0.78 9.14
N ASP A 53 7.52 -0.22 8.30
CA ASP A 53 8.76 -0.97 8.40
C ASP A 53 9.12 -1.61 7.05
N VAL A 54 10.42 -1.83 6.82
CA VAL A 54 10.95 -2.52 5.64
C VAL A 54 12.04 -3.47 6.08
N TYR A 55 11.90 -4.74 5.71
CA TYR A 55 12.89 -5.77 5.98
C TYR A 55 13.09 -6.63 4.75
N GLU A 56 14.31 -6.68 4.23
CA GLU A 56 14.66 -7.35 2.97
C GLU A 56 13.75 -6.92 1.81
N ASP A 57 12.89 -7.81 1.33
CA ASP A 57 11.91 -7.57 0.26
C ASP A 57 10.48 -7.39 0.80
N ARG A 58 10.33 -7.17 2.11
CA ARG A 58 9.03 -7.04 2.78
C ARG A 58 8.80 -5.62 3.24
N ALA A 59 7.56 -5.18 3.15
CA ALA A 59 7.11 -3.92 3.74
C ALA A 59 5.87 -4.15 4.60
N VAL A 60 5.83 -3.46 5.73
CA VAL A 60 4.63 -3.31 6.57
C VAL A 60 4.05 -1.93 6.28
N ILE A 61 2.80 -1.88 5.86
CA ILE A 61 2.09 -0.64 5.51
C ILE A 61 0.94 -0.46 6.48
N GLN A 62 0.84 0.70 7.12
CA GLN A 62 -0.36 1.12 7.83
C GLN A 62 -1.24 1.95 6.91
N VAL A 63 -2.51 1.58 6.78
CA VAL A 63 -3.48 2.36 6.00
C VAL A 63 -4.30 3.31 6.87
N PHE A 64 -4.66 4.44 6.28
CA PHE A 64 -5.55 5.45 6.85
C PHE A 64 -6.88 5.41 6.10
N GLY A 65 -7.96 5.19 6.85
CA GLY A 65 -9.32 5.04 6.33
C GLY A 65 -10.20 4.39 7.40
N HIS A 66 -11.53 4.55 7.29
CA HIS A 66 -12.45 3.96 8.25
C HIS A 66 -12.29 2.44 8.31
N THR A 67 -11.87 1.94 9.47
CA THR A 67 -12.23 0.60 9.93
C THR A 67 -13.69 0.63 10.33
N GLU A 68 -14.62 0.57 9.37
CA GLU A 68 -15.95 0.05 9.72
C GLU A 68 -15.76 -1.44 9.97
N GLY A 69 -15.97 -1.83 11.22
CA GLY A 69 -15.75 -3.19 11.72
C GLY A 69 -16.72 -4.22 11.17
#